data_AF-A0A0C9YR36-F1
#
_entry.id   AF-A0A0C9YR36-F1
#
_cell.length_a   1.000
_cell.length_b   1.000
_cell.length_c   1.000
_cell.angle_alpha   90.00
_cell.angle_beta   90.00
_cell.angle_gamma   90.00
#
_symmetry.space_group_name_H-M   'P 1'
#
loop_
_entity.id
_entity.type
_entity.pdbx_description
1 polymer ?
#
loop_
_entity_poly.entity_id
_entity_poly.type
_entity_poly.pdbx_seq_one_letter_code
_entity_poly.pdbx_strand_id
1 'polypeptide(L)'
;LDGLAFHTGIYVCLFTTCGHVYDSSQPFWYGTDNVMDFWEDVMDLEPDEIICKLEQWACVHGKNMEEHNSVEGMQQMCACILNSSLHVAIKEKHGIDLLGWPEGMPFQSPHAIINTEHLQSLCDALKADTCCWAYMSRQQCLEYQDRLKEQQTAGEVVGKACKKQSDVGKKCHHTTQGKGPKSTAIIDSSSKENSSTEEDDI
;
A
#
# COMPACT_ATOMS: atom_id res chain seq x y z
N LEU A 1 -4.20 -22.44 -17.23
CA LEU A 1 -3.14 -21.79 -16.43
C LEU A 1 -2.54 -22.74 -15.39
N ASP A 2 -3.09 -23.94 -15.24
CA ASP A 2 -2.74 -24.88 -14.15
C ASP A 2 -1.25 -25.31 -14.19
N GLY A 3 -0.63 -25.37 -15.36
CA GLY A 3 0.82 -25.61 -15.49
C GLY A 3 1.71 -24.37 -15.31
N LEU A 4 1.15 -23.15 -15.29
CA LEU A 4 1.94 -21.92 -15.23
C LEU A 4 2.64 -21.80 -13.89
N ALA A 5 1.90 -21.89 -12.79
CA ALA A 5 2.46 -21.82 -11.44
C ALA A 5 3.54 -22.89 -11.23
N PHE A 6 3.32 -24.11 -11.72
CA PHE A 6 4.29 -25.20 -11.62
C PHE A 6 5.59 -24.94 -12.40
N HIS A 7 5.52 -24.36 -13.59
CA HIS A 7 6.69 -24.17 -14.46
C HIS A 7 7.44 -22.86 -14.23
N THR A 8 6.76 -21.81 -13.77
CA THR A 8 7.33 -20.46 -13.65
C THR A 8 7.31 -19.91 -12.24
N GLY A 9 6.57 -20.52 -11.32
CA GLY A 9 6.31 -19.98 -9.99
C GLY A 9 5.39 -18.74 -10.00
N ILE A 10 4.75 -18.43 -11.13
CA ILE A 10 3.86 -17.27 -11.27
C ILE A 10 2.43 -17.68 -10.95
N TYR A 11 1.83 -16.98 -9.98
CA TYR A 11 0.43 -17.08 -9.64
C TYR A 11 -0.37 -16.00 -10.38
N VAL A 12 -1.51 -16.37 -10.95
CA VAL A 12 -2.34 -15.47 -11.76
C VAL A 12 -3.80 -15.64 -11.37
N CYS A 13 -4.53 -14.53 -11.31
CA CYS A 13 -5.99 -14.50 -11.21
C CYS A 13 -6.53 -13.51 -12.25
N LEU A 14 -7.60 -13.87 -12.92
CA LEU A 14 -8.31 -13.09 -13.92
C LEU A 14 -9.76 -12.97 -13.48
N PHE A 15 -10.26 -11.75 -13.35
CA PHE A 15 -11.68 -11.46 -13.18
C PHE A 15 -12.21 -10.76 -14.43
N THR A 16 -13.36 -11.19 -14.91
CA THR A 16 -14.03 -10.56 -16.05
C THR A 16 -15.47 -10.26 -15.69
N THR A 17 -15.87 -9.01 -15.87
CA THR A 17 -17.21 -8.52 -15.49
C THR A 17 -17.79 -7.66 -16.60
N CYS A 18 -19.11 -7.59 -16.68
CA CYS A 18 -19.77 -6.67 -17.59
C CYS A 18 -19.67 -5.23 -17.06
N GLY A 19 -19.25 -4.31 -17.93
CA GLY A 19 -19.21 -2.88 -17.61
C GLY A 19 -20.54 -2.17 -17.84
N HIS A 20 -21.56 -2.87 -18.36
CA HIS A 20 -22.78 -2.25 -18.83
C HIS A 20 -24.00 -3.16 -18.62
N VAL A 21 -25.11 -2.57 -18.16
CA VAL A 21 -26.34 -3.27 -17.73
C VAL A 21 -27.02 -4.06 -18.87
N TYR A 22 -26.72 -3.74 -20.13
CA TYR A 22 -27.28 -4.45 -21.29
C TYR A 22 -26.33 -5.49 -21.89
N ASP A 23 -25.13 -5.66 -21.34
CA ASP A 23 -24.27 -6.78 -21.71
C ASP A 23 -24.82 -8.04 -21.02
N SER A 24 -25.01 -9.10 -21.80
CA SER A 24 -25.58 -10.38 -21.33
C SER A 24 -24.49 -11.43 -21.08
N SER A 25 -23.23 -11.05 -21.23
CA SER A 25 -22.10 -11.90 -20.87
C SER A 25 -22.14 -12.19 -19.38
N GLN A 26 -21.86 -13.44 -18.99
CA GLN A 26 -21.78 -13.77 -17.58
C GLN A 26 -20.40 -13.36 -17.05
N PRO A 27 -20.32 -12.71 -15.88
CA PRO A 27 -19.05 -12.51 -15.22
C PRO A 27 -18.42 -13.87 -14.91
N PHE A 28 -17.12 -13.99 -15.13
CA PHE A 28 -16.38 -15.18 -14.75
C PHE A 28 -14.97 -14.84 -14.29
N TRP A 29 -14.42 -15.69 -13.43
CA TRP A 29 -13.05 -15.59 -12.99
C TRP A 29 -12.29 -16.88 -13.32
N TYR A 30 -10.97 -16.78 -13.34
CA TYR A 30 -10.08 -17.92 -13.52
C TYR A 30 -8.76 -17.66 -12.78
N GLY A 31 -8.26 -18.66 -12.06
CA GLY A 31 -7.06 -18.56 -11.24
C GLY A 31 -6.13 -19.75 -11.42
N THR A 32 -4.83 -19.55 -11.15
CA THR A 32 -3.90 -20.67 -10.93
C THR A 32 -4.22 -21.38 -9.62
N ASP A 33 -3.90 -22.68 -9.53
CA ASP A 33 -3.99 -23.44 -8.29
C ASP A 33 -3.33 -22.69 -7.12
N ASN A 34 -4.00 -22.69 -5.97
CA ASN A 34 -3.67 -22.00 -4.71
C ASN A 34 -3.92 -20.48 -4.68
N VAL A 35 -4.24 -19.82 -5.80
CA VAL A 35 -4.65 -18.40 -5.72
C VAL A 35 -6.01 -18.24 -5.03
N MET A 36 -6.81 -19.31 -5.05
CA MET A 36 -8.12 -19.41 -4.38
C MET A 36 -7.97 -19.38 -2.86
N ASP A 37 -7.07 -20.21 -2.33
CA ASP A 37 -6.74 -20.25 -0.91
C ASP A 37 -6.29 -18.88 -0.40
N PHE A 38 -5.59 -18.08 -1.23
CA PHE A 38 -5.26 -16.70 -0.84
C PHE A 38 -6.51 -15.84 -0.63
N TRP A 39 -7.49 -15.91 -1.53
CA TRP A 39 -8.71 -15.10 -1.40
C TRP A 39 -9.54 -15.52 -0.19
N GLU A 40 -9.69 -16.82 0.04
CA GLU A 40 -10.49 -17.34 1.15
C GLU A 40 -9.74 -17.24 2.49
N ASP A 41 -8.50 -17.73 2.58
CA ASP A 41 -7.77 -17.83 3.86
C ASP A 41 -7.15 -16.50 4.31
N VAL A 42 -6.71 -15.65 3.37
CA VAL A 42 -6.01 -14.40 3.69
C VAL A 42 -6.95 -13.20 3.61
N MET A 43 -7.79 -13.16 2.59
CA MET A 43 -8.70 -12.03 2.37
C MET A 43 -10.10 -12.25 2.97
N ASP A 44 -10.45 -13.48 3.36
CA ASP A 44 -11.78 -13.85 3.88
C ASP A 44 -12.89 -13.49 2.88
N LEU A 45 -12.62 -13.72 1.59
CA LEU A 45 -13.51 -13.37 0.49
C LEU A 45 -13.61 -14.53 -0.51
N GLU A 46 -14.84 -14.92 -0.82
CA GLU A 46 -15.12 -15.85 -1.91
C GLU A 46 -14.93 -15.13 -3.26
N PRO A 47 -14.27 -15.74 -4.27
CA PRO A 47 -14.05 -15.08 -5.57
C PRO A 47 -15.32 -14.71 -6.32
N ASP A 48 -16.42 -15.45 -6.09
CA ASP A 48 -17.74 -15.08 -6.60
C ASP A 48 -18.29 -13.80 -5.92
N GLU A 49 -17.92 -13.55 -4.67
CA GLU A 49 -18.25 -12.28 -4.02
C GLU A 49 -17.43 -11.13 -4.62
N ILE A 50 -16.14 -11.37 -4.89
CA ILE A 50 -15.25 -10.40 -5.53
C ILE A 50 -15.79 -10.01 -6.90
N ILE A 51 -16.20 -11.00 -7.72
CA ILE A 51 -16.67 -10.74 -9.07
C ILE A 51 -18.00 -9.96 -9.07
N CYS A 52 -18.92 -10.28 -8.16
CA CYS A 52 -20.17 -9.54 -7.99
C CYS A 52 -19.90 -8.08 -7.57
N LYS A 53 -18.98 -7.85 -6.62
CA LYS A 53 -18.62 -6.49 -6.21
C LYS A 53 -17.95 -5.71 -7.33
N LEU A 54 -17.07 -6.35 -8.09
CA LEU A 54 -16.40 -5.74 -9.23
C LEU A 54 -17.42 -5.37 -10.32
N GLU A 55 -18.37 -6.23 -10.63
CA GLU A 55 -19.44 -5.97 -11.59
C GLU A 55 -20.38 -4.86 -11.11
N GLN A 56 -20.77 -4.88 -9.82
CA GLN A 56 -21.56 -3.80 -9.23
C GLN A 56 -20.82 -2.47 -9.32
N TRP A 57 -19.53 -2.44 -8.98
CA TRP A 57 -18.70 -1.26 -9.12
C TRP A 57 -18.65 -0.80 -10.58
N ALA A 58 -18.40 -1.72 -11.52
CA ALA A 58 -18.30 -1.44 -12.95
C ALA A 58 -19.63 -0.95 -13.54
N CYS A 59 -20.78 -1.48 -13.14
CA CYS A 59 -22.09 -1.03 -13.62
C CYS A 59 -22.53 0.31 -13.02
N VAL A 60 -22.16 0.57 -11.76
CA VAL A 60 -22.46 1.85 -11.07
C VAL A 60 -21.54 2.97 -11.55
N HIS A 61 -20.26 2.67 -11.78
CA HIS A 61 -19.23 3.63 -12.20
C HIS A 61 -18.97 3.60 -13.71
N GLY A 62 -19.51 2.65 -14.47
CA GLY A 62 -19.35 2.51 -15.92
C GLY A 62 -19.98 3.64 -16.73
N LYS A 63 -20.67 4.57 -16.06
CA LYS A 63 -21.12 5.84 -16.62
C LYS A 63 -20.01 6.89 -16.75
N ASN A 64 -18.79 6.61 -16.30
CA ASN A 64 -17.78 7.64 -16.04
C ASN A 64 -16.65 7.75 -17.06
N MET A 65 -16.80 7.22 -18.29
CA MET A 65 -15.88 7.62 -19.38
C MET A 65 -15.85 9.16 -19.56
N GLU A 66 -16.95 9.84 -19.27
CA GLU A 66 -17.04 11.31 -19.30
C GLU A 66 -16.44 11.97 -18.04
N GLU A 67 -16.57 11.38 -16.85
CA GLU A 67 -15.99 11.93 -15.60
C GLU A 67 -14.45 11.85 -15.59
N HIS A 68 -13.83 11.00 -16.41
CA HIS A 68 -12.38 11.05 -16.64
C HIS A 68 -11.88 12.38 -17.21
N ASN A 69 -12.75 13.16 -17.85
CA ASN A 69 -12.45 14.52 -18.31
C ASN A 69 -12.89 15.61 -17.31
N SER A 70 -13.40 15.23 -16.14
CA SER A 70 -13.58 16.17 -15.04
C SER A 70 -12.22 16.45 -14.38
N VAL A 71 -12.08 17.64 -13.76
CA VAL A 71 -10.86 17.99 -13.01
C VAL A 71 -10.58 16.95 -11.93
N GLU A 72 -11.61 16.55 -11.18
CA GLU A 72 -11.48 15.56 -10.11
C GLU A 72 -11.06 14.19 -10.66
N GLY A 73 -11.66 13.73 -11.76
CA GLY A 73 -11.28 12.48 -12.42
C GLY A 73 -9.84 12.48 -12.94
N MET A 74 -9.39 13.60 -13.52
CA MET A 74 -8.00 13.75 -13.97
C MET A 74 -7.01 13.81 -12.79
N GLN A 75 -7.35 14.51 -11.70
CA GLN A 75 -6.54 14.54 -10.48
C GLN A 75 -6.41 13.14 -9.88
N GLN A 76 -7.52 12.41 -9.77
CA GLN A 76 -7.56 11.05 -9.26
C GLN A 76 -6.74 10.10 -10.14
N MET A 77 -6.86 10.20 -11.47
CA MET A 77 -6.07 9.41 -12.41
C MET A 77 -4.57 9.65 -12.24
N CYS A 78 -4.15 10.92 -12.23
CA CYS A 78 -2.74 11.28 -12.02
C CYS A 78 -2.23 10.80 -10.67
N ALA A 79 -3.03 10.94 -9.60
CA ALA A 79 -2.67 10.49 -8.27
C ALA A 79 -2.55 8.96 -8.21
N CYS A 80 -3.48 8.23 -8.83
CA CYS A 80 -3.41 6.78 -8.93
C CYS A 80 -2.14 6.34 -9.66
N ILE A 81 -1.80 6.92 -10.81
CA ILE A 81 -0.60 6.52 -11.57
C ILE A 81 0.69 6.87 -10.82
N LEU A 82 0.75 8.05 -10.19
CA LEU A 82 1.93 8.48 -9.43
C LEU A 82 2.11 7.74 -8.10
N ASN A 83 1.01 7.32 -7.45
CA ASN A 83 1.06 6.64 -6.15
C ASN A 83 1.10 5.12 -6.28
N SER A 84 0.46 4.52 -7.30
CA SER A 84 0.48 3.07 -7.54
C SER A 84 1.90 2.57 -7.80
N SER A 85 2.73 3.46 -8.35
CA SER A 85 4.10 3.17 -8.70
C SER A 85 5.05 3.30 -7.51
N LEU A 86 4.70 3.96 -6.39
CA LEU A 86 5.66 4.16 -5.29
C LEU A 86 5.09 4.31 -3.87
N HIS A 87 5.51 3.36 -3.04
CA HIS A 87 5.53 3.51 -1.59
C HIS A 87 6.64 4.53 -1.20
N VAL A 88 6.20 5.76 -0.94
CA VAL A 88 6.89 6.92 -0.33
C VAL A 88 8.30 6.66 0.25
N ALA A 89 9.35 6.91 -0.55
CA ALA A 89 10.69 7.42 -0.19
C ALA A 89 11.65 7.28 -1.40
N ILE A 90 11.37 7.99 -2.48
CA ILE A 90 11.67 7.51 -3.85
C ILE A 90 13.09 7.84 -4.31
N LYS A 91 13.47 9.12 -4.22
CA LYS A 91 14.66 9.62 -4.89
C LYS A 91 15.96 9.32 -4.14
N GLU A 92 15.98 9.60 -2.84
CA GLU A 92 17.17 9.39 -2.01
C GLU A 92 17.40 7.92 -1.66
N LYS A 93 16.33 7.17 -1.35
CA LYS A 93 16.45 5.80 -0.83
C LYS A 93 16.47 4.73 -1.93
N HIS A 94 15.75 4.95 -3.02
CA HIS A 94 15.58 3.95 -4.07
C HIS A 94 16.26 4.33 -5.39
N GLY A 95 16.80 5.55 -5.51
CA GLY A 95 17.46 6.00 -6.74
C GLY A 95 16.51 6.01 -7.92
N ILE A 96 15.23 6.32 -7.68
CA ILE A 96 14.21 6.41 -8.72
C ILE A 96 13.85 7.90 -8.88
N ASP A 97 13.78 8.37 -10.12
CA ASP A 97 13.39 9.74 -10.45
C ASP A 97 12.17 9.74 -11.37
N LEU A 98 11.38 10.81 -11.31
CA LEU A 98 10.29 11.01 -12.25
C LEU A 98 10.85 11.77 -13.45
N LEU A 99 10.88 11.13 -14.61
CA LEU A 99 11.34 11.73 -15.85
C LEU A 99 10.16 12.31 -16.63
N GLY A 100 10.42 13.36 -17.42
CA GLY A 100 9.46 13.93 -18.37
C GLY A 100 8.24 14.60 -17.73
N TRP A 101 8.40 15.15 -16.53
CA TRP A 101 7.40 16.05 -15.96
C TRP A 101 7.15 17.24 -16.90
N PRO A 102 5.87 17.67 -17.10
CA PRO A 102 5.55 18.77 -18.01
C PRO A 102 6.31 20.07 -17.71
N GLU A 103 6.86 20.67 -18.76
CA GLU A 103 7.63 21.92 -18.65
C GLU A 103 6.73 23.09 -18.23
N GLY A 104 7.24 23.97 -17.35
CA GLY A 104 6.49 25.11 -16.83
C GLY A 104 5.52 24.79 -15.68
N MET A 105 5.44 23.54 -15.22
CA MET A 105 4.62 23.15 -14.08
C MET A 105 5.48 22.89 -12.82
N PRO A 106 5.15 23.47 -11.65
CA PRO A 106 5.81 23.11 -10.41
C PRO A 106 5.52 21.65 -10.05
N PHE A 107 6.52 20.93 -9.56
CA PHE A 107 6.34 19.56 -9.09
C PHE A 107 5.48 19.56 -7.81
N GLN A 108 4.26 19.06 -7.92
CA GLN A 108 3.29 19.06 -6.83
C GLN A 108 2.37 17.84 -6.90
N SER A 109 1.66 17.57 -5.81
CA SER A 109 0.63 16.53 -5.80
C SER A 109 -0.43 16.82 -6.85
N PRO A 110 -0.95 15.82 -7.59
CA PRO A 110 -2.01 16.03 -8.56
C PRO A 110 -3.24 16.75 -8.00
N HIS A 111 -3.62 16.48 -6.75
CA HIS A 111 -4.73 17.15 -6.07
C HIS A 111 -4.50 18.65 -5.83
N ALA A 112 -3.23 19.11 -5.84
CA ALA A 112 -2.88 20.51 -5.71
C ALA A 112 -2.90 21.25 -7.07
N ILE A 113 -3.02 20.53 -8.19
CA ILE A 113 -3.08 21.12 -9.53
C ILE A 113 -4.53 21.55 -9.80
N ILE A 114 -4.78 22.85 -9.69
CA ILE A 114 -6.11 23.44 -9.93
C ILE A 114 -6.30 23.79 -11.42
N ASN A 115 -5.22 24.06 -12.14
CA ASN A 115 -5.29 24.41 -13.56
C ASN A 115 -5.56 23.18 -14.42
N THR A 116 -6.68 23.21 -15.15
CA THR A 116 -7.14 22.17 -16.08
C THR A 116 -6.14 21.86 -17.19
N GLU A 117 -5.47 22.86 -17.75
CA GLU A 117 -4.53 22.66 -18.88
C GLU A 117 -3.27 21.94 -18.43
N HIS A 118 -2.76 22.32 -17.26
CA HIS A 118 -1.64 21.66 -16.61
C HIS A 118 -1.99 20.21 -16.27
N LEU A 119 -3.17 20.01 -15.69
CA LEU A 119 -3.62 18.68 -15.31
C LEU A 119 -3.82 17.76 -16.53
N GLN A 120 -4.41 18.28 -17.61
CA GLN A 120 -4.54 17.57 -18.87
C GLN A 120 -3.17 17.21 -19.46
N SER A 121 -2.23 18.16 -19.47
CA SER A 121 -0.87 17.92 -19.98
C SER A 121 -0.14 16.84 -19.17
N LEU A 122 -0.33 16.82 -17.84
CA LEU A 122 0.21 15.77 -16.98
C LEU A 122 -0.45 14.42 -17.26
N CYS A 123 -1.79 14.37 -17.37
CA CYS A 123 -2.53 13.16 -17.75
C CYS A 123 -2.03 12.59 -19.08
N ASP A 124 -1.88 13.44 -20.10
CA ASP A 124 -1.45 13.03 -21.43
C ASP A 124 -0.01 12.54 -21.42
N ALA A 125 0.88 13.19 -20.66
CA ALA A 125 2.26 12.73 -20.51
C ALA A 125 2.37 11.38 -19.80
N LEU A 126 1.55 11.15 -18.75
CA LEU A 126 1.48 9.87 -18.06
C LEU A 126 0.92 8.77 -18.97
N LYS A 127 -0.13 9.06 -19.76
CA LYS A 127 -0.74 8.11 -20.71
C LYS A 127 0.18 7.76 -21.88
N ALA A 128 0.95 8.75 -22.34
CA ALA A 128 1.92 8.58 -23.43
C ALA A 128 3.23 7.94 -22.97
N ASP A 129 3.36 7.60 -21.67
CA ASP A 129 4.59 7.10 -21.04
C ASP A 129 5.78 8.05 -21.22
N THR A 130 5.52 9.34 -21.47
CA THR A 130 6.55 10.39 -21.54
C THR A 130 6.85 10.96 -20.16
N CYS A 131 5.92 10.83 -19.21
CA CYS A 131 6.13 11.07 -17.79
C CYS A 131 6.08 9.73 -17.04
N CYS A 132 7.22 9.24 -16.55
CA CYS A 132 7.30 7.93 -15.90
C CYS A 132 8.43 7.87 -14.86
N TRP A 133 8.29 6.93 -13.93
CA TRP A 133 9.33 6.65 -12.94
C TRP A 133 10.44 5.82 -13.57
N ALA A 134 11.67 6.30 -13.50
CA ALA A 134 12.84 5.62 -14.02
C ALA A 134 13.94 5.51 -12.96
N TYR A 135 14.70 4.43 -13.02
CA TYR A 135 15.91 4.30 -12.21
C TYR A 135 16.96 5.32 -12.66
N MET A 136 17.52 6.03 -11.70
CA MET A 136 18.69 6.88 -11.90
C MET A 136 19.92 5.99 -12.11
N SER A 137 20.79 6.41 -13.02
CA SER A 137 22.10 5.78 -13.14
C SER A 137 22.92 6.04 -11.87
N ARG A 138 23.93 5.20 -11.62
CA ARG A 138 24.85 5.40 -10.49
C ARG A 138 25.47 6.79 -10.48
N GLN A 139 25.75 7.35 -11.66
CA GLN A 139 26.32 8.69 -11.78
C GLN A 139 25.30 9.77 -11.42
N GLN A 140 24.05 9.65 -11.88
CA GLN A 140 22.98 10.57 -11.52
C GLN A 140 22.68 10.54 -10.01
N CYS A 141 22.77 9.37 -9.37
CA CYS A 141 22.65 9.24 -7.92
C CYS A 141 23.76 10.01 -7.18
N LEU A 142 25.00 9.92 -7.65
CA LEU A 142 26.14 10.61 -7.05
C LEU A 142 26.02 12.13 -7.22
N GLU A 143 25.72 12.60 -8.43
CA GLU A 143 25.49 14.03 -8.70
C GLU A 143 24.33 14.58 -7.85
N TYR A 144 23.26 13.80 -7.68
CA TYR A 144 22.14 14.17 -6.82
C TYR A 144 22.55 14.27 -5.35
N GLN A 145 23.32 13.31 -4.83
CA GLN A 145 23.84 13.36 -3.47
C GLN A 145 24.79 14.53 -3.24
N ASP A 146 25.65 14.83 -4.20
CA ASP A 146 26.59 15.94 -4.08
C ASP A 146 25.85 17.28 -4.11
N ARG A 147 24.83 17.43 -4.97
CA ARG A 147 23.94 18.61 -4.95
C ARG A 147 23.20 18.76 -3.61
N LEU A 148 22.74 17.66 -3.00
CA LEU A 148 22.12 17.71 -1.67
C LEU A 148 23.11 18.14 -0.59
N LYS A 149 24.36 17.65 -0.64
CA LYS A 149 25.42 18.07 0.29
C LYS A 149 25.73 19.55 0.13
N GLU A 150 25.82 20.05 -1.10
CA GLU A 150 26.03 21.47 -1.39
C GLU A 150 24.91 22.34 -0.79
N GLN A 151 23.64 21.93 -0.98
CA GLN A 151 22.48 22.63 -0.39
C GLN A 151 22.50 22.60 1.14
N GLN A 152 22.88 21.47 1.76
CA GLN A 152 23.05 21.38 3.20
C GLN A 152 24.17 22.29 3.71
N THR A 153 25.30 22.39 2.98
CA THR A 153 26.40 23.30 3.34
C THR A 153 26.06 24.77 3.15
N ALA A 154 25.15 25.08 2.23
CA ALA A 154 24.60 26.43 2.02
C ALA A 154 23.56 26.83 3.07
N GLY A 155 23.18 25.92 3.98
CA GLY A 155 22.21 26.18 5.05
C GLY A 155 20.75 26.06 4.60
N GLU A 156 20.48 25.52 3.40
CA GLU A 156 19.13 25.27 2.91
C GLU A 156 18.62 23.95 3.52
N VAL A 157 17.55 24.03 4.33
CA VAL A 157 16.94 22.85 4.95
C VAL A 157 16.14 22.10 3.89
N VAL A 158 16.79 21.20 3.17
CA VAL A 158 16.15 20.30 2.21
C VAL A 158 15.40 19.22 2.99
N GLY A 159 14.12 19.48 3.24
CA GLY A 159 13.18 18.52 3.81
C GLY A 159 12.75 18.84 5.25
N LYS A 160 11.54 18.40 5.62
CA LYS A 160 11.08 18.46 7.00
C LYS A 160 11.98 17.55 7.84
N ALA A 161 12.74 18.12 8.77
CA ALA A 161 13.41 17.35 9.79
C ALA A 161 12.38 16.48 10.52
N CYS A 162 12.50 15.15 10.40
CA CYS A 162 11.64 14.24 11.16
C CYS A 162 11.70 14.62 12.64
N LYS A 163 10.52 14.78 13.26
CA LYS A 163 10.41 15.02 14.70
C LYS A 163 11.27 13.99 15.41
N LYS A 164 12.24 14.46 16.22
CA LYS A 164 12.99 13.59 17.13
C LYS A 164 11.98 12.84 17.99
N GLN A 165 11.92 11.52 17.86
CA GLN A 165 11.15 10.68 18.77
C GLN A 165 11.67 10.91 20.19
N SER A 166 10.73 11.10 21.12
CA SER A 166 10.97 11.39 22.54
C SER A 166 11.69 10.29 23.33
N ASP A 167 12.05 9.17 22.70
CA ASP A 167 12.69 8.03 23.33
C ASP A 167 14.18 7.87 23.00
N VAL A 168 14.77 8.81 22.25
CA VAL A 168 16.23 8.90 22.15
C VAL A 168 16.81 9.29 23.51
N GLY A 169 17.32 8.29 24.23
CA GLY A 169 18.01 8.43 25.52
C GLY A 169 17.32 7.80 26.74
N LYS A 170 16.10 7.25 26.60
CA LYS A 170 15.49 6.52 27.73
C LYS A 170 16.05 5.11 27.80
N LYS A 171 16.84 4.84 28.84
CA LYS A 171 17.21 3.46 29.22
C LYS A 171 15.93 2.68 29.51
N CYS A 172 15.70 1.60 28.77
CA CYS A 172 14.76 0.56 29.19
C CYS A 172 15.18 0.07 30.57
N HIS A 173 14.34 0.32 31.58
CA HIS A 173 14.48 -0.34 32.88
C HIS A 173 14.15 -1.82 32.70
N HIS A 174 15.18 -2.63 32.44
CA HIS A 174 15.10 -4.05 32.72
C HIS A 174 15.07 -4.22 34.24
N THR A 175 13.88 -4.39 34.80
CA THR A 175 13.72 -4.84 36.19
C THR A 175 14.17 -6.30 36.26
N THR A 176 15.45 -6.50 36.58
CA THR A 176 15.97 -7.79 37.06
C THR A 176 16.06 -7.71 38.57
N GLN A 177 15.04 -8.22 39.27
CA GLN A 177 15.14 -8.67 40.66
C GLN A 177 14.89 -10.19 40.61
N GLY A 178 15.69 -11.10 41.15
CA GLY A 178 16.76 -11.04 42.13
C GLY A 178 16.66 -12.35 42.92
N LYS A 179 17.65 -13.24 42.79
CA LYS A 179 17.70 -14.59 43.40
C LYS A 179 18.15 -14.52 44.88
N GLY A 180 17.29 -14.97 45.81
CA GLY A 180 17.58 -15.63 47.12
C GLY A 180 18.32 -14.85 48.21
N PRO A 181 18.28 -15.26 49.52
CA PRO A 181 18.27 -16.65 50.02
C PRO A 181 17.32 -16.99 51.22
N LYS A 182 17.36 -18.29 51.59
CA LYS A 182 16.57 -19.11 52.57
C LYS A 182 16.58 -18.67 54.06
N SER A 183 15.47 -18.86 54.80
CA SER A 183 15.30 -19.91 55.85
C SER A 183 13.99 -19.84 56.71
N THR A 184 13.33 -21.01 56.85
CA THR A 184 12.63 -21.69 57.98
C THR A 184 11.55 -21.03 58.88
N ALA A 185 10.31 -21.59 58.91
CA ALA A 185 9.70 -22.45 59.98
C ALA A 185 8.14 -22.50 59.90
N ILE A 186 7.51 -23.66 59.60
CA ILE A 186 6.66 -24.57 60.44
C ILE A 186 5.13 -24.23 60.56
N ILE A 187 4.30 -25.03 59.83
CA ILE A 187 3.00 -25.74 60.08
C ILE A 187 1.90 -25.01 60.93
N ASP A 188 0.61 -24.87 60.52
CA ASP A 188 -0.41 -25.95 60.52
C ASP A 188 -1.78 -25.59 59.85
N SER A 189 -2.33 -26.60 59.15
CA SER A 189 -3.72 -27.05 58.86
C SER A 189 -4.94 -26.16 58.55
N SER A 190 -5.82 -26.79 57.73
CA SER A 190 -7.28 -26.60 57.54
C SER A 190 -7.69 -25.68 56.37
N SER A 191 -8.56 -26.03 55.43
CA SER A 191 -9.50 -27.15 55.22
C SER A 191 -9.96 -27.13 53.76
N LYS A 192 -10.48 -28.28 53.31
CA LYS A 192 -11.36 -28.52 52.13
C LYS A 192 -12.35 -27.36 51.91
N GLU A 193 -12.85 -27.09 50.70
CA GLU A 193 -13.68 -28.02 49.93
C GLU A 193 -13.94 -27.52 48.50
N ASN A 194 -14.21 -28.50 47.63
CA ASN A 194 -14.53 -28.44 46.23
C ASN A 194 -16.06 -28.24 46.06
N SER A 195 -16.53 -27.53 45.03
CA SER A 195 -17.83 -27.87 44.42
C SER A 195 -17.95 -27.32 42.99
N SER A 196 -17.74 -28.25 42.06
CA SER A 196 -18.37 -28.31 40.76
C SER A 196 -19.90 -28.46 40.90
N THR A 197 -20.65 -27.81 40.02
CA THR A 197 -21.95 -28.33 39.57
C THR A 197 -22.14 -27.98 38.10
N GLU A 198 -22.10 -29.02 37.27
CA GLU A 198 -22.82 -29.15 36.00
C GLU A 198 -24.32 -29.02 36.28
N GLU A 199 -25.12 -28.48 35.34
CA GLU A 199 -26.47 -28.98 35.07
C GLU A 199 -26.79 -28.80 33.57
N ASP A 200 -27.10 -29.95 32.95
CA ASP A 200 -27.83 -30.18 31.70
C ASP A 200 -29.35 -29.91 31.88
N ASP A 201 -30.13 -30.19 30.81
CA ASP A 201 -31.61 -30.24 30.65
C ASP A 201 -32.24 -28.99 29.99
N ILE A 202 -33.00 -29.04 28.88
CA ILE A 202 -33.67 -30.09 28.06
C ILE A 202 -33.77 -29.58 26.61
#